data_AF-A0A945ZNC1-F1
#
_entry.id   AF-A0A945ZNC1-F1
#
_cell.length_a   1.000
_cell.length_b   1.000
_cell.length_c   1.000
_cell.angle_alpha   90.00
_cell.angle_beta   90.00
_cell.angle_gamma   90.00
#
_symmetry.space_group_name_H-M   'P 1'
#
loop_
_entity.id
_entity.type
_entity.pdbx_description
1 polymer ?
#
loop_
_entity_poly.entity_id
_entity_poly.type
_entity_poly.pdbx_seq_one_letter_code
_entity_poly.pdbx_strand_id
1 'polypeptide(L)'
;MGKIPQFLTNLKSQRIILIGNGPSAIDKKNGTTIDQFDTIIRINNYVTDGMEMYLGSRTDIWVNGANQGLKKRSNIPKNIFVMIPPSVLEQKGEAIHKRIQNRLRTEKYFMLPLPIMKDLELSSEIIRPTTGFFAIYFLYLFGCDITLHGFDFFQGSSSHYFDSPLKKWFKDKGIIRKAGKHDVNAEKTFIEGLIQNGEIKQLVNGK
;
A
#
# COMPACT_ATOMS: atom_id res chain seq x y z
N MET A 1 -20.22 -16.44 -4.38
CA MET A 1 -18.91 -15.76 -4.42
C MET A 1 -18.94 -14.72 -5.53
N GLY A 2 -18.68 -13.45 -5.23
CA GLY A 2 -18.57 -12.41 -6.27
C GLY A 2 -17.41 -12.72 -7.21
N LYS A 3 -17.57 -12.44 -8.51
CA LYS A 3 -16.49 -12.63 -9.48
C LYS A 3 -15.30 -11.76 -9.09
N ILE A 4 -14.10 -12.34 -9.08
CA ILE A 4 -12.84 -11.60 -8.94
C ILE A 4 -12.78 -10.59 -10.11
N PRO A 5 -12.55 -9.29 -9.87
CA PRO A 5 -12.43 -8.31 -10.94
C PRO A 5 -11.37 -8.69 -11.96
N GLN A 6 -11.64 -8.43 -13.25
CA GLN A 6 -10.71 -8.74 -14.35
C GLN A 6 -9.33 -8.09 -14.16
N PHE A 7 -9.26 -6.90 -13.53
CA PHE A 7 -7.98 -6.26 -13.28
C PHE A 7 -7.11 -7.06 -12.30
N LEU A 8 -7.70 -7.82 -11.37
CA LEU A 8 -6.94 -8.68 -10.45
C LEU A 8 -6.43 -9.94 -11.15
N THR A 9 -7.21 -10.54 -12.04
CA THR A 9 -6.77 -11.73 -12.78
C THR A 9 -5.59 -11.43 -13.71
N ASN A 10 -5.52 -10.22 -14.26
CA ASN A 10 -4.42 -9.80 -15.15
C ASN A 10 -3.09 -9.60 -14.41
N LEU A 11 -3.09 -9.44 -13.09
CA LEU A 11 -1.88 -9.14 -12.31
C LEU A 11 -0.83 -10.25 -12.38
N LYS A 12 -1.24 -11.52 -12.52
CA LYS A 12 -0.33 -12.68 -12.54
C LYS A 12 0.66 -12.67 -13.70
N SER A 13 0.32 -12.01 -14.81
CA SER A 13 1.16 -11.96 -16.02
C SER A 13 1.84 -10.60 -16.21
N GLN A 14 1.89 -9.77 -15.18
CA GLN A 14 2.38 -8.40 -15.25
C GLN A 14 3.56 -8.21 -14.30
N ARG A 15 4.55 -7.42 -14.71
CA ARG A 15 5.54 -6.86 -13.79
C ARG A 15 4.91 -5.73 -13.01
N ILE A 16 4.78 -5.93 -11.71
CA ILE A 16 4.13 -4.98 -10.81
C ILE A 16 5.16 -4.25 -10.00
N ILE A 17 5.01 -2.94 -9.88
CA ILE A 17 5.68 -2.17 -8.83
C ILE A 17 4.67 -1.68 -7.80
N LEU A 18 4.90 -2.04 -6.54
CA LEU A 18 4.13 -1.54 -5.40
C LEU A 18 4.97 -0.48 -4.69
N ILE A 19 4.40 0.73 -4.55
CA ILE A 19 5.11 1.90 -4.02
C ILE A 19 4.50 2.27 -2.67
N GLY A 20 5.33 2.11 -1.64
CA GLY A 20 5.09 2.55 -0.28
C GLY A 20 5.26 4.07 -0.11
N ASN A 21 5.03 4.56 1.10
CA ASN A 21 5.17 5.98 1.43
C ASN A 21 6.43 6.30 2.24
N GLY A 22 7.38 5.36 2.32
CA GLY A 22 8.65 5.57 3.01
C GLY A 22 9.50 6.67 2.37
N PRO A 23 10.32 7.41 3.13
CA PRO A 23 11.23 8.41 2.61
C PRO A 23 12.14 7.93 1.47
N SER A 24 12.57 6.66 1.47
CA SER A 24 13.46 6.13 0.44
C SER A 24 12.86 6.17 -0.97
N ALA A 25 11.54 6.32 -1.08
CA ALA A 25 10.83 6.38 -2.34
C ALA A 25 11.34 7.53 -3.24
N ILE A 26 11.92 8.58 -2.65
CA ILE A 26 12.43 9.76 -3.35
C ILE A 26 13.95 9.93 -3.27
N ASP A 27 14.69 8.91 -2.83
CA ASP A 27 16.16 9.00 -2.72
C ASP A 27 16.85 9.08 -4.10
N LYS A 28 16.17 8.56 -5.14
CA LYS A 28 16.69 8.46 -6.50
C LYS A 28 15.63 8.84 -7.53
N LYS A 29 16.08 9.38 -8.67
CA LYS A 29 15.24 9.81 -9.78
C LYS A 29 14.75 8.62 -10.62
N ASN A 30 13.98 7.74 -9.98
CA ASN A 30 13.52 6.48 -10.56
C ASN A 30 12.23 6.61 -11.38
N GLY A 31 11.75 7.84 -11.63
CA GLY A 31 10.44 8.05 -12.23
C GLY A 31 10.23 7.35 -13.57
N THR A 32 11.21 7.48 -14.48
CA THR A 32 11.19 6.80 -15.79
C THR A 32 11.19 5.28 -15.63
N THR A 33 12.00 4.73 -14.72
CA THR A 33 12.06 3.30 -14.44
C THR A 33 10.74 2.77 -13.88
N ILE A 34 10.10 3.54 -13.00
CA ILE A 34 8.79 3.20 -12.42
C ILE A 34 7.71 3.17 -13.51
N ASP A 35 7.70 4.15 -14.40
CA ASP A 35 6.70 4.24 -15.47
C ASP A 35 6.82 3.12 -16.54
N GLN A 36 7.92 2.35 -16.53
CA GLN A 36 8.15 1.17 -17.38
C GLN A 36 7.54 -0.13 -16.85
N PHE A 37 7.02 -0.18 -15.62
CA PHE A 37 6.32 -1.37 -15.12
C PHE A 37 4.99 -1.56 -15.85
N ASP A 38 4.45 -2.78 -15.88
CA ASP A 38 3.15 -3.03 -16.53
C ASP A 38 2.00 -2.52 -15.66
N THR A 39 2.18 -2.55 -14.33
CA THR A 39 1.20 -2.04 -13.37
C THR A 39 1.89 -1.37 -12.19
N ILE A 40 1.44 -0.14 -11.89
CA ILE A 40 1.94 0.67 -10.78
C ILE A 40 0.86 0.77 -9.72
N ILE A 41 1.14 0.18 -8.56
CA ILE A 41 0.26 0.17 -7.39
C ILE A 41 0.80 1.15 -6.36
N ARG A 42 -0.06 2.03 -5.84
CA ARG A 42 0.31 2.98 -4.78
C ARG A 42 -0.60 2.85 -3.58
N ILE A 43 -0.06 3.12 -2.40
CA ILE A 43 -0.81 2.95 -1.15
C ILE A 43 -1.21 4.28 -0.48
N ASN A 44 -2.37 4.29 0.16
CA ASN A 44 -2.85 5.36 1.05
C ASN A 44 -2.81 6.76 0.41
N ASN A 45 -2.29 7.76 1.11
CA ASN A 45 -2.28 9.16 0.68
C ASN A 45 -1.07 9.52 -0.21
N TYR A 46 -0.56 8.57 -1.01
CA TYR A 46 0.57 8.80 -1.93
C TYR A 46 0.44 10.13 -2.69
N VAL A 47 1.57 10.76 -3.00
CA VAL A 47 1.68 12.01 -3.75
C VAL A 47 2.67 11.79 -4.90
N THR A 48 2.26 12.12 -6.11
CA THR A 48 3.14 12.09 -7.30
C THR A 48 3.34 13.47 -7.92
N ASP A 49 2.38 14.37 -7.74
CA ASP A 49 2.42 15.74 -8.26
C ASP A 49 3.66 16.48 -7.76
N GLY A 50 4.49 16.95 -8.70
CA GLY A 50 5.78 17.59 -8.42
C GLY A 50 6.89 16.63 -8.00
N MET A 51 6.65 15.32 -8.04
CA MET A 51 7.59 14.26 -7.66
C MET A 51 7.76 13.20 -8.77
N GLU A 52 7.27 13.47 -9.97
CA GLU A 52 7.25 12.52 -11.10
C GLU A 52 8.65 12.02 -11.46
N MET A 53 9.65 12.90 -11.35
CA MET A 53 11.05 12.55 -11.57
C MET A 53 11.55 11.40 -10.67
N TYR A 54 10.96 11.27 -9.48
CA TYR A 54 11.34 10.25 -8.49
C TYR A 54 10.38 9.07 -8.51
N LEU A 55 9.09 9.35 -8.67
CA LEU A 55 8.01 8.41 -8.39
C LEU A 55 7.24 7.95 -9.61
N GLY A 56 7.50 8.52 -10.79
CA GLY A 56 6.72 8.28 -12.00
C GLY A 56 5.42 9.07 -11.98
N SER A 57 4.78 9.14 -13.14
CA SER A 57 3.56 9.92 -13.37
C SER A 57 2.28 9.08 -13.31
N ARG A 58 2.39 7.75 -13.49
CA ARG A 58 1.23 6.85 -13.59
C ARG A 58 0.85 6.21 -12.26
N THR A 59 -0.43 5.89 -12.12
CA THR A 59 -0.99 5.05 -11.05
C THR A 59 -2.13 4.22 -11.63
N ASP A 60 -1.96 2.90 -11.65
CA ASP A 60 -2.93 1.98 -12.25
C ASP A 60 -3.92 1.43 -11.20
N ILE A 61 -3.42 1.20 -9.98
CA ILE A 61 -4.22 0.71 -8.85
C ILE A 61 -3.90 1.53 -7.59
N TRP A 62 -4.95 1.96 -6.90
CA TRP A 62 -4.84 2.61 -5.61
C TRP A 62 -5.31 1.70 -4.46
N VAL A 63 -4.38 1.28 -3.62
CA VAL A 63 -4.69 0.51 -2.42
C VAL A 63 -4.82 1.43 -1.20
N ASN A 64 -5.90 1.37 -0.43
CA ASN A 64 -6.02 2.19 0.78
C ASN A 64 -6.99 1.62 1.82
N GLY A 65 -6.81 1.99 3.08
CA GLY A 65 -7.73 1.59 4.18
C GLY A 65 -8.92 2.51 4.41
N ALA A 66 -9.20 3.45 3.50
CA ALA A 66 -10.30 4.42 3.57
C ALA A 66 -10.43 5.08 4.95
N ASN A 67 -9.32 5.51 5.55
CA ASN A 67 -9.27 6.04 6.93
C ASN A 67 -9.79 7.49 7.04
N GLN A 68 -10.00 7.98 8.28
CA GLN A 68 -10.55 9.33 8.57
C GLN A 68 -9.72 10.50 8.00
N GLY A 69 -8.46 10.28 7.63
CA GLY A 69 -7.58 11.28 7.04
C GLY A 69 -7.24 11.04 5.56
N LEU A 70 -8.10 10.37 4.80
CA LEU A 70 -7.89 10.18 3.37
C LEU A 70 -7.89 11.55 2.67
N LYS A 71 -6.79 11.88 1.97
CA LYS A 71 -6.66 13.15 1.24
C LYS A 71 -7.59 13.12 0.03
N LYS A 72 -8.29 14.24 -0.19
CA LYS A 72 -9.08 14.45 -1.41
C LYS A 72 -8.14 14.45 -2.61
N ARG A 73 -8.53 13.78 -3.69
CA ARG A 73 -7.80 13.74 -4.96
C ARG A 73 -8.68 14.32 -6.06
N SER A 74 -8.09 15.08 -6.97
CA SER A 74 -8.73 15.52 -8.22
C SER A 74 -8.76 14.38 -9.23
N ASN A 75 -7.65 13.65 -9.35
CA ASN A 75 -7.53 12.46 -10.20
C ASN A 75 -7.62 11.19 -9.35
N ILE A 76 -8.73 10.47 -9.47
CA ILE A 76 -8.97 9.20 -8.76
C ILE A 76 -8.62 8.05 -9.72
N PRO A 77 -7.66 7.16 -9.37
CA PRO A 77 -7.34 6.01 -10.20
C PRO A 77 -8.56 5.13 -10.47
N LYS A 78 -8.64 4.59 -11.69
CA LYS A 78 -9.79 3.77 -12.14
C LYS A 78 -10.01 2.54 -11.26
N ASN A 79 -8.93 1.89 -10.84
CA ASN A 79 -8.98 0.71 -9.99
C ASN A 79 -8.61 1.11 -8.57
N ILE A 80 -9.52 0.89 -7.62
CA ILE A 80 -9.32 1.15 -6.20
C ILE A 80 -9.54 -0.14 -5.45
N PHE A 81 -8.55 -0.54 -4.66
CA PHE A 81 -8.64 -1.69 -3.80
C PHE A 81 -8.63 -1.24 -2.34
N VAL A 82 -9.77 -1.38 -1.68
CA VAL A 82 -9.93 -1.03 -0.28
C VAL A 82 -9.59 -2.22 0.60
N MET A 83 -8.65 -2.01 1.53
CA MET A 83 -8.23 -3.00 2.52
C MET A 83 -8.44 -2.43 3.92
N ILE A 84 -9.50 -2.87 4.58
CA ILE A 84 -9.82 -2.53 5.97
C ILE A 84 -9.59 -3.76 6.88
N PRO A 85 -9.34 -3.57 8.18
CA PRO A 85 -9.29 -4.71 9.10
C PRO A 85 -10.59 -5.52 9.03
N PRO A 86 -10.54 -6.86 8.98
CA PRO A 86 -11.74 -7.71 8.93
C PRO A 86 -12.73 -7.41 10.05
N SER A 87 -12.21 -7.16 11.26
CA SER A 87 -13.00 -6.75 12.43
C SER A 87 -13.80 -5.46 12.23
N VAL A 88 -13.31 -4.52 11.42
CA VAL A 88 -14.03 -3.28 11.09
C VAL A 88 -15.19 -3.58 10.16
N LEU A 89 -15.00 -4.44 9.15
CA LEU A 89 -16.10 -4.85 8.26
C LEU A 89 -17.16 -5.63 9.05
N GLU A 90 -16.74 -6.55 9.91
CA GLU A 90 -17.65 -7.34 10.75
C GLU A 90 -18.48 -6.46 11.68
N GLN A 91 -17.84 -5.51 12.38
CA GLN A 91 -18.55 -4.60 13.29
C GLN A 91 -19.51 -3.66 12.56
N LYS A 92 -19.14 -3.17 11.37
CA LYS A 92 -19.88 -2.12 10.67
C LYS A 92 -20.89 -2.65 9.66
N GLY A 93 -20.71 -3.87 9.17
CA GLY A 93 -21.47 -4.44 8.05
C GLY A 93 -21.56 -3.46 6.88
N GLU A 94 -22.73 -3.40 6.25
CA GLU A 94 -23.00 -2.55 5.09
C GLU A 94 -22.75 -1.05 5.32
N ALA A 95 -22.86 -0.57 6.56
CA ALA A 95 -22.64 0.85 6.88
C ALA A 95 -21.20 1.32 6.58
N ILE A 96 -20.23 0.40 6.49
CA ILE A 96 -18.86 0.74 6.11
C ILE A 96 -18.77 1.23 4.67
N HIS A 97 -19.60 0.73 3.77
CA HIS A 97 -19.54 1.05 2.35
C HIS A 97 -19.85 2.52 2.11
N LYS A 98 -20.93 3.05 2.72
CA LYS A 98 -21.23 4.50 2.67
C LYS A 98 -20.07 5.36 3.19
N ARG A 99 -19.40 4.91 4.25
CA ARG A 99 -18.24 5.60 4.84
C ARG A 99 -17.03 5.57 3.91
N ILE A 100 -16.79 4.45 3.23
CA ILE A 100 -15.72 4.29 2.23
C ILE A 100 -15.99 5.20 1.03
N GLN A 101 -17.20 5.15 0.47
CA GLN A 101 -17.60 5.92 -0.70
C GLN A 101 -17.47 7.42 -0.46
N ASN A 102 -17.93 7.90 0.71
CA ASN A 102 -17.79 9.31 1.08
C ASN A 102 -16.32 9.76 1.17
N ARG A 103 -15.42 8.88 1.61
CA ARG A 103 -13.99 9.19 1.72
C ARG A 103 -13.30 9.15 0.36
N LEU A 104 -13.60 8.14 -0.44
CA LEU A 104 -13.05 7.97 -1.78
C LEU A 104 -13.62 8.97 -2.79
N ARG A 105 -14.83 9.50 -2.53
CA ARG A 105 -15.63 10.28 -3.48
C ARG A 105 -15.95 9.51 -4.76
N THR A 106 -16.14 8.21 -4.62
CA THR A 106 -16.55 7.32 -5.70
C THR A 106 -17.21 6.08 -5.11
N GLU A 107 -18.12 5.48 -5.87
CA GLU A 107 -18.73 4.20 -5.56
C GLU A 107 -17.93 3.02 -6.13
N LYS A 108 -16.97 3.31 -7.00
CA LYS A 108 -16.16 2.31 -7.70
C LYS A 108 -14.93 1.94 -6.87
N TYR A 109 -15.02 0.82 -6.16
CA TYR A 109 -13.89 0.18 -5.51
C TYR A 109 -14.15 -1.32 -5.38
N PHE A 110 -13.07 -2.05 -5.12
CA PHE A 110 -13.11 -3.46 -4.80
C PHE A 110 -12.69 -3.68 -3.34
N MET A 111 -13.30 -4.67 -2.70
CA MET A 111 -12.89 -5.19 -1.40
C MET A 111 -12.97 -6.72 -1.50
N LEU A 112 -12.04 -7.40 -0.84
CA LEU A 112 -12.11 -8.85 -0.72
C LEU A 112 -13.35 -9.25 0.12
N PRO A 113 -13.95 -10.41 -0.13
CA PRO A 113 -14.93 -10.99 0.79
C PRO A 113 -14.38 -11.11 2.21
N LEU A 114 -15.23 -10.88 3.22
CA LEU A 114 -14.84 -10.97 4.64
C LEU A 114 -14.11 -12.28 5.01
N PRO A 115 -14.57 -13.47 4.58
CA PRO A 115 -13.85 -14.72 4.88
C PRO A 115 -12.41 -14.69 4.38
N ILE A 116 -12.18 -14.24 3.14
CA ILE A 116 -10.84 -14.15 2.55
C ILE A 116 -9.98 -13.14 3.32
N MET A 117 -10.53 -12.00 3.74
CA MET A 117 -9.76 -11.03 4.54
C MET A 117 -9.38 -11.59 5.91
N LYS A 118 -10.27 -12.37 6.56
CA LYS A 118 -9.97 -13.06 7.82
C LYS A 118 -8.89 -14.11 7.62
N ASP A 119 -9.00 -14.92 6.58
CA ASP A 119 -8.01 -15.96 6.28
C ASP A 119 -6.64 -15.34 6.03
N LEU A 120 -6.56 -14.25 5.24
CA LEU A 120 -5.30 -13.52 5.02
C LEU A 120 -4.72 -12.94 6.32
N GLU A 121 -5.54 -12.36 7.19
CA GLU A 121 -5.08 -11.82 8.47
C GLU A 121 -4.53 -12.93 9.38
N LEU A 122 -5.27 -14.03 9.51
CA LEU A 122 -4.89 -15.18 10.35
C LEU A 122 -3.64 -15.89 9.82
N SER A 123 -3.58 -16.17 8.50
CA SER A 123 -2.45 -16.86 7.88
C SER A 123 -1.17 -16.04 7.85
N SER A 124 -1.26 -14.72 8.02
CA SER A 124 -0.06 -13.88 8.13
C SER A 124 0.64 -14.03 9.49
N GLU A 125 -0.09 -14.47 10.52
CA GLU A 125 0.36 -14.47 11.93
C GLU A 125 0.78 -13.08 12.46
N ILE A 126 0.45 -12.01 11.72
CA ILE A 126 0.78 -10.64 12.09
C ILE A 126 -0.38 -10.00 12.85
N ILE A 127 -0.07 -9.48 14.04
CA ILE A 127 -1.04 -8.74 14.84
C ILE A 127 -1.33 -7.39 14.16
N ARG A 128 -2.57 -7.27 13.66
CA ARG A 128 -3.13 -6.08 13.01
C ARG A 128 -2.20 -5.58 11.90
N PRO A 129 -2.17 -6.21 10.72
CA PRO A 129 -1.24 -5.81 9.68
C PRO A 129 -1.54 -4.42 9.11
N THR A 130 -0.52 -3.72 8.62
CA THR A 130 -0.69 -2.46 7.90
C THR A 130 -1.32 -2.68 6.52
N THR A 131 -1.94 -1.64 5.96
CA THR A 131 -2.41 -1.67 4.56
C THR A 131 -1.27 -1.98 3.57
N GLY A 132 -0.04 -1.56 3.89
CA GLY A 132 1.14 -1.87 3.07
C GLY A 132 1.47 -3.35 3.09
N PHE A 133 1.55 -3.94 4.29
CA PHE A 133 1.76 -5.38 4.44
C PHE A 133 0.66 -6.21 3.79
N PHE A 134 -0.63 -5.90 4.07
CA PHE A 134 -1.74 -6.62 3.44
C PHE A 134 -1.69 -6.60 1.92
N ALA A 135 -1.29 -5.47 1.32
CA ALA A 135 -1.13 -5.37 -0.13
C ALA A 135 -0.02 -6.30 -0.64
N ILE A 136 1.15 -6.29 0.04
CA ILE A 136 2.28 -7.17 -0.31
C ILE A 136 1.88 -8.63 -0.17
N TYR A 137 1.35 -9.01 0.99
CA TYR A 137 0.99 -10.38 1.32
C TYR A 137 -0.09 -10.94 0.39
N PHE A 138 -1.13 -10.14 0.09
CA PHE A 138 -2.14 -10.52 -0.88
C PHE A 138 -1.54 -10.78 -2.26
N LEU A 139 -0.72 -9.85 -2.78
CA LEU A 139 -0.12 -10.00 -4.11
C LEU A 139 0.84 -11.20 -4.16
N TYR A 140 1.58 -11.44 -3.09
CA TYR A 140 2.49 -12.58 -2.95
C TYR A 140 1.74 -13.91 -3.00
N LEU A 141 0.72 -14.09 -2.15
CA LEU A 141 -0.12 -15.30 -2.18
C LEU A 141 -0.90 -15.44 -3.49
N PHE A 142 -1.22 -14.32 -4.14
CA PHE A 142 -1.83 -14.33 -5.46
C PHE A 142 -0.85 -14.72 -6.58
N GLY A 143 0.45 -14.87 -6.29
CA GLY A 143 1.47 -15.32 -7.25
C GLY A 143 1.86 -14.25 -8.27
N CYS A 144 1.84 -12.98 -7.88
CA CYS A 144 2.25 -11.87 -8.74
C CYS A 144 3.77 -11.70 -8.79
N ASP A 145 4.30 -11.22 -9.93
CA ASP A 145 5.68 -10.71 -10.01
C ASP A 145 5.75 -9.28 -9.46
N ILE A 146 6.26 -9.12 -8.24
CA ILE A 146 6.21 -7.86 -7.48
C ILE A 146 7.61 -7.32 -7.24
N THR A 147 7.78 -6.04 -7.55
CA THR A 147 8.88 -5.19 -7.11
C THR A 147 8.39 -4.17 -6.08
N LEU A 148 9.05 -4.09 -4.93
CA LEU A 148 8.76 -3.11 -3.87
C LEU A 148 9.64 -1.87 -4.00
N HIS A 149 9.07 -0.70 -3.77
CA HIS A 149 9.78 0.59 -3.67
C HIS A 149 9.19 1.44 -2.54
N GLY A 150 10.01 2.14 -1.76
CA GLY A 150 9.51 3.00 -0.67
C GLY A 150 8.90 2.27 0.53
N PHE A 151 9.32 1.03 0.80
CA PHE A 151 8.93 0.25 1.98
C PHE A 151 10.07 0.23 3.01
N ASP A 152 10.11 1.24 3.86
CA ASP A 152 11.23 1.45 4.79
C ASP A 152 11.03 0.79 6.16
N PHE A 153 9.89 0.09 6.35
CA PHE A 153 9.53 -0.58 7.61
C PHE A 153 9.73 0.29 8.86
N PHE A 154 9.52 1.60 8.73
CA PHE A 154 9.70 2.60 9.81
C PHE A 154 11.12 2.69 10.37
N GLN A 155 12.14 2.28 9.63
CA GLN A 155 13.53 2.54 10.01
C GLN A 155 13.80 4.06 10.05
N GLY A 156 14.17 4.58 11.21
CA GLY A 156 14.56 5.98 11.41
C GLY A 156 13.42 6.98 11.64
N SER A 157 12.22 6.78 11.06
CA SER A 157 11.04 7.62 11.35
C SER A 157 9.73 7.04 10.81
N SER A 158 8.59 7.50 11.36
CA SER A 158 7.26 7.28 10.76
C SER A 158 6.90 8.29 9.66
N SER A 159 7.91 9.00 9.15
CA SER A 159 7.75 10.09 8.21
C SER A 159 7.41 9.52 6.83
N HIS A 160 6.49 10.19 6.14
CA HIS A 160 6.25 9.91 4.73
C HIS A 160 7.12 10.82 3.88
N TYR A 161 7.49 10.40 2.66
CA TYR A 161 8.30 11.23 1.75
C TYR A 161 7.70 12.61 1.46
N PHE A 162 6.39 12.77 1.61
CA PHE A 162 5.65 14.02 1.40
C PHE A 162 5.28 14.78 2.70
N ASP A 163 5.78 14.37 3.86
CA ASP A 163 5.56 15.14 5.09
C ASP A 163 6.38 16.44 5.08
N SER A 164 5.80 17.53 5.61
CA SER A 164 6.52 18.81 5.72
C SER A 164 7.73 18.68 6.66
N PRO A 165 8.79 19.50 6.48
CA PRO A 165 10.00 19.44 7.31
C PRO A 165 9.72 19.51 8.82
N LEU A 166 8.79 20.38 9.22
CA LEU A 166 8.37 20.51 10.62
C LEU A 166 7.68 19.24 11.13
N LYS A 167 6.80 18.63 10.32
CA LYS A 167 6.11 17.39 10.70
C LYS A 167 7.06 16.20 10.75
N LYS A 168 8.02 16.14 9.82
CA LYS A 168 9.11 15.16 9.82
C LYS A 168 9.92 15.28 11.11
N TRP A 169 10.36 16.50 11.45
CA TRP A 169 11.07 16.78 12.71
C TRP A 169 10.30 16.33 13.96
N PHE A 170 8.99 16.60 14.04
CA PHE A 170 8.17 16.15 15.17
C PHE A 170 8.03 14.63 15.26
N LYS A 171 7.98 13.94 14.11
CA LYS A 171 7.94 12.47 14.06
C LYS A 171 9.28 11.85 14.44
N ASP A 172 10.37 12.41 13.93
CA ASP A 172 11.74 11.95 14.19
C ASP A 172 12.09 12.12 15.68
N LYS A 173 11.58 13.17 16.32
CA LYS A 173 11.70 13.37 17.79
C LYS A 173 10.72 12.52 18.63
N GLY A 174 9.89 11.69 18.00
CA GLY A 174 8.91 10.85 18.71
C GLY A 174 7.80 11.64 19.41
N ILE A 175 7.61 12.93 19.09
CA ILE A 175 6.56 13.78 19.66
C ILE A 175 5.19 13.41 19.06
N ILE A 176 5.18 12.97 17.80
CA ILE A 176 4.01 12.38 17.14
C ILE A 176 4.24 10.87 17.01
N ARG A 177 3.94 10.11 18.07
CA ARG A 177 3.92 8.64 17.98
C ARG A 177 2.67 8.19 17.26
N LYS A 178 2.83 7.44 16.16
CA LYS A 178 1.74 6.60 15.65
C LYS A 178 1.54 5.48 16.68
N ALA A 179 0.34 5.35 17.21
CA ALA A 179 -0.01 4.34 18.20
C ALA A 179 0.52 2.95 17.79
N GLY A 180 1.18 2.24 18.72
CA GLY A 180 1.70 0.87 18.57
C GLY A 180 0.61 -0.18 18.37
N LYS A 181 -0.15 -0.01 17.28
CA LYS A 181 -1.32 -0.82 16.94
C LYS A 181 -1.00 -1.94 15.95
N HIS A 182 0.19 -1.92 15.33
CA HIS A 182 0.61 -2.86 14.28
C HIS A 182 1.93 -3.49 14.71
N ASP A 183 2.13 -4.79 14.43
CA ASP A 183 3.41 -5.46 14.62
C ASP A 183 4.34 -5.23 13.41
N VAL A 184 4.89 -4.01 13.36
CA VAL A 184 5.76 -3.57 12.27
C VAL A 184 7.04 -4.41 12.16
N ASN A 185 7.53 -4.94 13.27
CA ASN A 185 8.73 -5.77 13.28
C ASN A 185 8.47 -7.12 12.62
N ALA A 186 7.34 -7.77 12.95
CA ALA A 186 6.91 -8.98 12.26
C ALA A 186 6.70 -8.74 10.75
N GLU A 187 6.05 -7.62 10.38
CA GLU A 187 5.87 -7.24 8.96
C GLU A 187 7.20 -7.12 8.23
N LYS A 188 8.17 -6.46 8.87
CA LYS A 188 9.52 -6.28 8.34
C LYS A 188 10.22 -7.63 8.15
N THR A 189 10.31 -8.43 9.20
CA THR A 189 11.00 -9.72 9.17
C THR A 189 10.42 -10.64 8.10
N PHE A 190 9.09 -10.67 7.98
CA PHE A 190 8.41 -11.44 6.95
C PHE A 190 8.82 -10.99 5.54
N ILE A 191 8.74 -9.68 5.26
CA ILE A 191 9.01 -9.17 3.91
C ILE A 191 10.50 -9.24 3.56
N GLU A 192 11.40 -8.98 4.52
CA GLU A 192 12.84 -9.17 4.31
C GLU A 192 13.18 -10.62 3.99
N GLY A 193 12.53 -11.59 4.64
CA GLY A 193 12.67 -13.01 4.31
C GLY A 193 12.28 -13.31 2.85
N LEU A 194 11.14 -12.80 2.39
CA LEU A 194 10.71 -12.97 0.99
C LEU A 194 11.68 -12.33 -0.01
N ILE A 195 12.27 -11.18 0.33
CA ILE A 195 13.27 -10.52 -0.52
C ILE A 195 14.57 -11.35 -0.56
N GLN A 196 15.06 -11.81 0.58
CA GLN A 196 16.29 -12.61 0.68
C GLN A 196 16.17 -13.94 -0.07
N ASN A 197 14.99 -14.56 -0.05
CA ASN A 197 14.70 -15.79 -0.78
C ASN A 197 14.49 -15.56 -2.29
N GLY A 198 14.47 -14.31 -2.76
CA GLY A 198 14.23 -13.97 -4.17
C GLY A 198 12.76 -14.11 -4.60
N GLU A 199 11.84 -14.26 -3.65
CA GLU A 199 10.40 -14.40 -3.90
C GLU A 199 9.73 -13.05 -4.23
N ILE A 200 10.27 -11.96 -3.67
CA ILE A 200 9.87 -10.58 -3.96
C ILE A 200 11.11 -9.77 -4.33
N LYS A 201 10.98 -8.89 -5.34
CA LYS A 201 12.06 -7.98 -5.73
C LYS A 201 11.96 -6.70 -4.94
N GLN A 202 13.10 -6.10 -4.63
CA GLN A 202 13.18 -4.69 -4.26
C GLN A 202 13.70 -3.90 -5.45
N LEU A 203 13.20 -2.69 -5.68
CA LEU A 203 13.77 -1.80 -6.69
C LEU A 203 15.16 -1.38 -6.23
N VAL A 204 16.15 -2.18 -6.57
CA VAL A 204 17.57 -1.86 -6.45
C VAL A 204 17.97 -1.10 -7.69
N ASN A 205 18.66 0.02 -7.49
CA ASN A 205 19.05 0.89 -8.58
C ASN A 205 19.87 0.11 -9.63
N GLY A 206 19.60 0.38 -10.91
CA GLY A 206 20.61 0.17 -11.94
C GLY A 206 21.84 1.04 -11.63
N LYS A 207 23.02 0.52 -11.93
CA LYS A 207 24.27 1.30 -11.92
C LYS A 207 24.14 2.54 -12.81
#